data_AF-A0A8J7FN88-F1
#
_entry.id   AF-A0A8J7FN88-F1
#
_cell.length_a   1.000
_cell.length_b   1.000
_cell.length_c   1.000
_cell.angle_alpha   90.00
_cell.angle_beta   90.00
_cell.angle_gamma   90.00
#
_symmetry.space_group_name_H-M   'P 1'
#
loop_
_entity.id
_entity.type
_entity.pdbx_description
1 polymer ?
#
loop_
_entity_poly.entity_id
_entity_poly.type
_entity_poly.pdbx_seq_one_letter_code
_entity_poly.pdbx_strand_id
1 'polypeptide(L)'
;MMLKSLMIVLALTLTTVQVVSANDERGKNIEHQIAELKDRLALSDAQTQQITPILETSANARKEILKKHGIDLENFDPESRKKLSFREKRKLASELKASRKNTQGQLELILTDKQMNEYRKIQQERKDKLREHMKNRGE
;
A
#
# COMPACT_ATOMS: atom_id res chain seq x y z
N MET A 1 -50.98 12.65 -32.20
CA MET A 1 -49.75 13.28 -32.71
C MET A 1 -48.83 13.55 -31.51
N MET A 2 -47.63 12.96 -31.54
CA MET A 2 -46.39 13.30 -30.80
C MET A 2 -46.25 12.99 -29.28
N LEU A 3 -45.68 11.80 -29.03
CA LEU A 3 -44.47 11.45 -28.25
C LEU A 3 -43.99 12.28 -27.02
N LYS A 4 -43.51 11.49 -26.04
CA LYS A 4 -42.48 11.73 -24.99
C LYS A 4 -43.01 12.47 -23.75
N SER A 5 -42.92 11.93 -22.53
CA SER A 5 -41.64 11.62 -21.88
C SER A 5 -41.75 10.56 -20.79
N LEU A 6 -40.94 9.51 -20.94
CA LEU A 6 -40.49 8.60 -19.90
C LEU A 6 -39.70 9.39 -18.85
N MET A 7 -40.08 9.36 -17.57
CA MET A 7 -39.20 9.81 -16.47
C MET A 7 -39.08 8.72 -15.41
N ILE A 8 -38.07 7.92 -15.68
CA ILE A 8 -37.23 7.06 -14.84
C ILE A 8 -37.30 7.38 -13.34
N VAL A 9 -37.65 6.34 -12.59
CA VAL A 9 -37.46 6.20 -11.14
C VAL A 9 -35.97 6.31 -10.84
N LEU A 10 -35.53 7.48 -10.34
CA LEU A 10 -34.18 7.65 -9.81
C LEU A 10 -34.22 7.35 -8.32
N ALA A 11 -33.99 6.09 -7.97
CA ALA A 11 -33.80 5.67 -6.58
C ALA A 11 -32.54 6.33 -6.03
N LEU A 12 -32.71 7.24 -5.07
CA LEU A 12 -31.62 7.72 -4.22
C LEU A 12 -31.07 6.54 -3.41
N THR A 13 -30.00 5.92 -3.89
CA THR A 13 -29.15 5.11 -3.03
C THR A 13 -28.17 6.05 -2.33
N LEU A 14 -28.46 6.36 -1.07
CA LEU A 14 -27.50 6.96 -0.16
C LEU A 14 -26.31 6.01 -0.05
N THR A 15 -25.20 6.33 -0.71
CA THR A 15 -23.91 5.72 -0.41
C THR A 15 -23.40 6.34 0.88
N THR A 16 -23.64 5.65 1.99
CA THR A 16 -22.91 5.92 3.23
C THR A 16 -21.44 5.56 2.98
N VAL A 17 -20.61 6.57 2.73
CA VAL A 17 -19.16 6.42 2.77
C VAL A 17 -18.81 6.06 4.21
N GLN A 18 -18.50 4.79 4.46
CA GLN A 18 -17.96 4.38 5.75
C GLN A 18 -16.57 5.02 5.91
N VAL A 19 -16.48 5.94 6.86
CA VAL A 19 -15.22 6.54 7.30
C VAL A 19 -14.40 5.43 7.97
N VAL A 20 -13.42 4.89 7.25
CA VAL A 20 -12.43 3.97 7.83
C VAL A 20 -11.57 4.77 8.81
N SER A 21 -11.69 4.42 10.09
CA SER A 21 -10.96 5.00 11.21
C SER A 21 -9.44 4.91 11.01
N ALA A 22 -8.74 6.02 11.29
CA ALA A 22 -7.33 6.25 11.01
C ALA A 22 -6.34 5.61 12.01
N ASN A 23 -6.73 4.60 12.79
CA ASN A 23 -5.95 4.19 13.97
C ASN A 23 -5.26 2.81 13.92
N ASP A 24 -5.13 2.18 12.75
CA ASP A 24 -4.43 0.87 12.66
C ASP A 24 -3.59 0.69 11.38
N GLU A 25 -2.73 1.66 11.07
CA GLU A 25 -1.81 1.58 9.92
C GLU A 25 -0.64 0.58 10.14
N ARG A 26 -0.41 0.10 11.38
CA ARG A 26 0.70 -0.82 11.69
C ARG A 26 0.43 -2.26 11.25
N GLY A 27 -0.82 -2.61 11.01
CA GLY A 27 -1.27 -3.97 10.72
C GLY A 27 -2.30 -4.05 9.61
N LYS A 28 -2.31 -3.13 8.63
CA LYS A 28 -3.17 -3.33 7.45
C LYS A 28 -2.75 -4.63 6.76
N ASN A 29 -3.61 -5.65 6.87
CA ASN A 29 -3.50 -6.92 6.16
C ASN A 29 -3.17 -6.64 4.69
N ILE A 30 -2.28 -7.44 4.09
CA ILE A 30 -1.89 -7.31 2.69
C ILE A 30 -3.12 -7.29 1.77
N GLU A 31 -4.18 -8.01 2.15
CA GLU A 31 -5.48 -8.00 1.47
C GLU A 31 -6.10 -6.60 1.38
N HIS A 32 -6.11 -5.83 2.48
CA HIS A 32 -6.60 -4.44 2.48
C HIS A 32 -5.73 -3.53 1.61
N GLN A 33 -4.41 -3.73 1.63
CA GLN A 33 -3.50 -2.93 0.80
C GLN A 33 -3.72 -3.22 -0.70
N ILE A 34 -3.96 -4.48 -1.05
CA ILE A 34 -4.27 -4.88 -2.42
C ILE A 34 -5.64 -4.35 -2.82
N ALA A 35 -6.67 -4.43 -1.96
CA ALA A 35 -7.99 -3.87 -2.24
C ALA A 35 -7.94 -2.36 -2.50
N GLU A 36 -7.21 -1.60 -1.67
CA GLU A 36 -6.98 -0.15 -1.88
C GLU A 36 -6.30 0.12 -3.23
N LEU A 37 -5.31 -0.70 -3.61
CA LEU A 37 -4.62 -0.56 -4.89
C LEU A 37 -5.54 -0.88 -6.07
N LYS A 38 -6.39 -1.91 -5.98
CA LYS A 38 -7.35 -2.25 -7.03
C LYS A 38 -8.27 -1.07 -7.34
N ASP A 39 -8.82 -0.46 -6.31
CA ASP A 39 -9.73 0.67 -6.43
C ASP A 39 -9.03 1.90 -6.99
N ARG A 40 -7.94 2.35 -6.35
CA ARG A 40 -7.23 3.57 -6.75
C ARG A 40 -6.60 3.51 -8.13
N LEU A 41 -6.15 2.32 -8.56
CA LEU A 41 -5.54 2.14 -9.88
C LEU A 41 -6.57 1.73 -10.95
N ALA A 42 -7.85 1.57 -10.58
CA ALA A 42 -8.90 1.06 -11.46
C ALA A 42 -8.44 -0.18 -12.24
N LEU A 43 -7.92 -1.18 -11.52
CA LEU A 43 -7.35 -2.39 -12.13
C LEU A 43 -8.44 -3.25 -12.77
N SER A 44 -8.14 -3.82 -13.93
CA SER A 44 -8.95 -4.92 -14.45
C SER A 44 -8.78 -6.19 -13.62
N ASP A 45 -9.69 -7.15 -13.79
CA ASP A 45 -9.57 -8.47 -13.14
C ASP A 45 -8.29 -9.19 -13.57
N ALA A 46 -7.90 -9.09 -14.85
CA ALA A 46 -6.67 -9.68 -15.36
C ALA A 46 -5.43 -9.03 -14.73
N GLN A 47 -5.37 -7.70 -14.66
CA GLN A 47 -4.27 -7.00 -13.99
C GLN A 47 -4.22 -7.38 -12.50
N THR A 48 -5.37 -7.42 -11.84
CA THR A 48 -5.52 -7.83 -10.45
C THR A 48 -4.93 -9.22 -10.19
N GLN A 49 -5.28 -10.20 -11.01
CA GLN A 49 -4.78 -11.57 -10.89
C GLN A 49 -3.24 -11.63 -11.07
N GLN A 50 -2.69 -10.82 -11.99
CA GLN A 50 -1.25 -10.80 -12.25
C GLN A 50 -0.46 -10.09 -11.14
N ILE A 51 -0.96 -8.97 -10.61
CA ILE A 51 -0.18 -8.18 -9.64
C ILE A 51 -0.29 -8.68 -8.20
N THR A 52 -1.38 -9.37 -7.84
CA THR A 52 -1.59 -9.90 -6.48
C THR A 52 -0.38 -10.72 -5.98
N PRO A 53 0.09 -11.75 -6.70
CA PRO A 53 1.26 -12.52 -6.25
C PRO A 53 2.55 -11.69 -6.20
N ILE A 54 2.71 -10.66 -7.04
CA ILE A 54 3.86 -9.74 -7.00
C ILE A 54 3.86 -8.94 -5.70
N LEU A 55 2.69 -8.43 -5.30
CA LEU A 55 2.51 -7.63 -4.09
C LEU A 55 2.68 -8.47 -2.81
N GLU A 56 2.14 -9.69 -2.79
CA GLU A 56 2.33 -10.65 -1.69
C GLU A 56 3.81 -11.02 -1.52
N THR A 57 4.48 -11.36 -2.63
CA THR A 57 5.92 -11.67 -2.62
C THR A 57 6.73 -10.47 -2.12
N SER A 58 6.38 -9.25 -2.56
CA SER A 58 7.02 -8.02 -2.10
C SER A 58 6.82 -7.80 -0.59
N ALA A 59 5.61 -8.04 -0.08
CA ALA A 59 5.30 -7.92 1.33
C ALA A 59 6.12 -8.90 2.18
N ASN A 60 6.22 -10.16 1.76
CA ASN A 60 7.01 -11.19 2.41
C ASN A 60 8.51 -10.87 2.36
N ALA A 61 9.04 -10.46 1.20
CA ALA A 61 10.44 -10.05 1.07
C ALA A 61 10.79 -8.88 2.01
N ARG A 62 9.89 -7.91 2.17
CA ARG A 62 10.06 -6.80 3.11
C ARG A 62 10.04 -7.28 4.57
N LYS A 63 9.15 -8.21 4.94
CA LYS A 63 9.14 -8.82 6.28
C LYS A 63 10.49 -9.49 6.58
N GLU A 64 10.98 -10.31 5.66
CA GLU A 64 12.26 -11.01 5.81
C GLU A 64 13.45 -10.05 5.91
N ILE A 65 13.47 -8.99 5.09
CA ILE A 65 14.48 -7.93 5.21
C ILE A 65 14.43 -7.29 6.61
N LEU A 66 13.25 -6.93 7.11
CA LEU A 66 13.13 -6.33 8.44
C LEU A 66 13.62 -7.30 9.53
N LYS A 67 13.20 -8.57 9.47
CA LYS A 67 13.58 -9.63 10.40
C LYS A 67 15.09 -9.85 10.42
N LYS A 68 15.74 -9.89 9.26
CA LYS A 68 17.22 -9.98 9.12
C LYS A 68 17.95 -8.85 9.84
N HIS A 69 17.34 -7.67 9.96
CA HIS A 69 17.91 -6.55 10.70
C HIS A 69 17.46 -6.51 12.17
N GLY A 70 16.77 -7.53 12.67
CA GLY A 70 16.32 -7.61 14.07
C GLY A 70 15.03 -6.84 14.34
N ILE A 71 14.20 -6.62 13.31
CA ILE A 71 12.86 -6.03 13.41
C ILE A 71 11.86 -7.13 13.04
N ASP A 72 11.39 -7.88 14.03
CA ASP A 72 10.30 -8.83 13.86
C ASP A 72 8.96 -8.09 13.98
N LEU A 73 8.14 -8.14 12.93
CA LEU A 73 6.82 -7.51 12.90
C LEU A 73 5.73 -8.39 13.53
N GLU A 74 5.95 -9.71 13.57
CA GLU A 74 4.97 -10.68 14.08
C GLU A 74 5.13 -10.87 15.58
N ASN A 75 6.38 -10.86 16.05
CA ASN A 75 6.73 -10.94 17.47
C ASN A 75 7.28 -9.59 17.97
N PHE A 76 6.65 -8.49 17.57
CA PHE A 76 7.16 -7.16 17.90
C PHE A 76 7.05 -6.87 19.40
N ASP A 77 8.20 -6.84 20.09
CA ASP A 77 8.32 -6.37 21.46
C ASP A 77 9.04 -4.99 21.48
N PRO A 78 8.37 -3.93 21.97
CA PRO A 78 8.97 -2.60 22.11
C PRO A 78 10.24 -2.58 22.97
N GLU A 79 10.28 -3.40 24.03
CA GLU A 79 11.34 -3.38 25.05
C GLU A 79 12.62 -4.08 24.55
N SER A 80 12.47 -5.15 23.76
CA SER A 80 13.60 -5.89 23.16
C SER A 80 13.99 -5.40 21.76
N ARG A 81 13.45 -4.26 21.30
CA ARG A 81 13.76 -3.72 19.96
C ARG A 81 15.26 -3.43 19.82
N LYS A 82 15.90 -4.10 18.85
CA LYS A 82 17.28 -3.82 18.48
C LYS A 82 17.45 -2.37 18.01
N LYS A 83 18.32 -1.62 18.68
CA LYS A 83 18.76 -0.28 18.23
C LYS A 83 19.76 -0.45 17.09
N LEU A 84 19.35 -0.09 15.87
CA LEU A 84 20.22 -0.14 14.70
C LEU A 84 21.26 0.98 14.72
N SER A 85 22.52 0.62 14.50
CA SER A 85 23.59 1.56 14.19
C SER A 85 23.33 2.30 12.87
N PHE A 86 24.03 3.41 12.63
CA PHE A 86 23.90 4.17 11.38
C PHE A 86 24.22 3.32 10.13
N ARG A 87 25.22 2.43 10.22
CA ARG A 87 25.59 1.51 9.13
C ARG A 87 24.48 0.51 8.85
N GLU A 88 23.89 -0.07 9.89
CA GLU A 88 22.76 -1.01 9.75
C GLU A 88 21.53 -0.32 9.19
N LYS A 89 21.20 0.89 9.65
CA LYS A 89 20.10 1.70 9.08
C LYS A 89 20.30 1.95 7.58
N ARG A 90 21.52 2.33 7.16
CA ARG A 90 21.84 2.53 5.74
C ARG A 90 21.71 1.22 4.93
N LYS A 91 22.18 0.10 5.48
CA LYS A 91 22.05 -1.21 4.83
C LYS A 91 20.59 -1.63 4.68
N LEU A 92 19.80 -1.53 5.75
CA LEU A 92 18.36 -1.79 5.73
C LEU A 92 17.65 -0.93 4.68
N ALA A 93 17.91 0.37 4.66
CA ALA A 93 17.31 1.28 3.68
C ALA A 93 17.67 0.90 2.24
N SER A 94 18.91 0.46 1.99
CA SER A 94 19.34 -0.01 0.67
C SER A 94 18.63 -1.30 0.24
N GLU A 95 18.53 -2.30 1.13
CA GLU A 95 17.85 -3.57 0.84
C GLU A 95 16.35 -3.35 0.58
N LEU A 96 15.68 -2.53 1.40
CA LEU A 96 14.28 -2.15 1.18
C LEU A 96 14.07 -1.38 -0.13
N LYS A 97 15.00 -0.48 -0.49
CA LYS A 97 14.95 0.26 -1.76
C LYS A 97 15.11 -0.68 -2.95
N ALA A 98 16.02 -1.66 -2.88
CA ALA A 98 16.22 -2.66 -3.92
C ALA A 98 14.97 -3.53 -4.11
N SER A 99 14.39 -4.03 -3.01
CA SER A 99 13.13 -4.78 -3.03
C SER A 99 12.00 -3.97 -3.69
N ARG A 100 11.82 -2.70 -3.29
CA ARG A 100 10.83 -1.81 -3.91
C ARG A 100 11.05 -1.62 -5.41
N LYS A 101 12.29 -1.40 -5.84
CA LYS A 101 12.63 -1.23 -7.26
C LYS A 101 12.30 -2.48 -8.08
N ASN A 102 12.61 -3.67 -7.54
CA ASN A 102 12.26 -4.93 -8.19
C ASN A 102 10.75 -5.05 -8.37
N THR A 103 9.97 -4.83 -7.31
CA THR A 103 8.49 -4.83 -7.40
C THR A 103 7.99 -3.83 -8.44
N GLN A 104 8.53 -2.61 -8.44
CA GLN A 104 8.13 -1.59 -9.41
C GLN A 104 8.40 -2.03 -10.85
N GLY A 105 9.56 -2.61 -11.14
CA GLY A 105 9.89 -3.11 -12.48
C GLY A 105 8.96 -4.23 -12.95
N GLN A 106 8.50 -5.09 -12.03
CA GLN A 106 7.52 -6.13 -12.38
C GLN A 106 6.12 -5.54 -12.65
N LEU A 107 5.71 -4.54 -11.86
CA LEU A 107 4.43 -3.87 -12.06
C LEU A 107 4.39 -3.04 -13.35
N GLU A 108 5.52 -2.46 -13.78
CA GLU A 108 5.63 -1.69 -15.04
C GLU A 108 5.36 -2.54 -16.29
N LEU A 109 5.46 -3.87 -16.20
CA LEU A 109 5.12 -4.76 -17.31
C LEU A 109 3.60 -5.02 -17.45
N ILE A 110 2.81 -4.66 -16.43
CA ILE A 110 1.38 -4.99 -16.32
C ILE A 110 0.52 -3.73 -16.27
N LEU A 111 0.99 -2.70 -15.56
CA LEU A 111 0.30 -1.45 -15.35
C LEU A 111 0.62 -0.46 -16.46
N THR A 112 -0.38 0.32 -16.87
CA THR A 112 -0.16 1.46 -17.77
C THR A 112 0.66 2.55 -17.11
N ASP A 113 1.26 3.45 -17.89
CA ASP A 113 2.02 4.60 -17.36
C ASP A 113 1.20 5.44 -16.37
N LYS A 114 -0.09 5.64 -16.65
CA LYS A 114 -1.01 6.37 -15.77
C LYS A 114 -1.17 5.64 -14.42
N GLN A 115 -1.41 4.33 -14.45
CA GLN A 115 -1.53 3.51 -13.26
C GLN A 115 -0.20 3.45 -12.48
N MET A 116 0.94 3.36 -13.16
CA MET A 116 2.26 3.41 -12.52
C MET A 116 2.54 4.74 -11.85
N ASN A 117 2.13 5.86 -12.44
CA ASN A 117 2.25 7.17 -11.81
C ASN A 117 1.41 7.28 -10.53
N GLU A 118 0.17 6.81 -10.56
CA GLU A 118 -0.67 6.77 -9.37
C GLU A 118 -0.10 5.81 -8.31
N TYR A 119 0.42 4.65 -8.71
CA TYR A 119 1.11 3.74 -7.79
C TYR A 119 2.30 4.41 -7.09
N ARG A 120 3.13 5.16 -7.82
CA ARG A 120 4.25 5.92 -7.23
C ARG A 120 3.76 6.98 -6.26
N LYS A 121 2.63 7.64 -6.55
CA LYS A 121 1.98 8.60 -5.66
C LYS A 121 1.51 7.94 -4.36
N ILE A 122 0.83 6.78 -4.44
CA ILE A 122 0.43 5.97 -3.28
C ILE A 122 1.63 5.65 -2.39
N GLN A 123 2.75 5.24 -2.99
CA GLN A 123 3.98 4.93 -2.24
C GLN A 123 4.58 6.18 -1.57
N GLN A 124 4.50 7.34 -2.23
CA GLN A 124 4.99 8.59 -1.67
C GLN A 124 4.11 9.07 -0.51
N GLU A 125 2.78 9.01 -0.64
CA GLU A 125 1.82 9.34 0.42
C GLU A 125 2.06 8.49 1.67
N ARG A 126 2.25 7.17 1.52
CA ARG A 126 2.57 6.26 2.63
C ARG A 126 3.90 6.61 3.30
N LYS A 127 4.91 6.99 2.51
CA LYS A 127 6.22 7.42 3.03
C LYS A 127 6.10 8.71 3.84
N ASP A 128 5.29 9.65 3.37
CA ASP A 128 5.14 10.95 4.00
C ASP A 128 4.32 10.84 5.30
N LYS A 129 3.25 10.02 5.32
CA LYS A 129 2.54 9.65 6.54
C LYS A 129 3.47 9.01 7.59
N LEU A 130 4.33 8.08 7.16
CA LEU A 130 5.30 7.46 8.09
C LEU A 130 6.27 8.49 8.66
N ARG A 131 6.73 9.45 7.85
CA ARG A 131 7.62 10.54 8.32
C ARG A 131 6.92 11.44 9.33
N GLU A 132 5.67 11.82 9.05
CA GLU A 132 4.85 12.61 9.96
C GLU A 132 4.66 11.89 11.31
N HIS A 133 4.30 10.60 11.28
CA HIS A 133 4.21 9.78 12.48
C HIS A 133 5.53 9.66 13.26
N MET A 134 6.69 9.68 12.60
CA MET A 134 7.98 9.67 13.29
C MET A 134 8.32 11.03 13.90
N LYS A 135 7.96 12.14 13.23
CA LYS A 135 8.17 13.49 13.74
C LYS A 135 7.34 13.72 15.01
N ASN A 136 6.05 13.38 14.98
CA ASN A 136 5.12 13.58 16.09
C ASN A 136 5.41 12.67 17.31
N ARG A 137 6.37 11.76 17.24
CA ARG A 137 6.83 10.93 18.36
C ARG A 137 8.13 11.42 18.99
N GLY A 138 8.79 12.41 18.36
CA GLY A 138 9.99 13.05 18.87
C GLY A 138 9.74 14.40 19.54
N GLU A 139 8.48 14.86 19.54
CA GLU A 139 7.92 15.93 20.38
C GLU A 139 7.23 15.31 21.60
#